data_AF-A0A3Q2G7C6-F1
#
_entry.id   AF-A0A3Q2G7C6-F1
#
_cell.length_a   1.000
_cell.length_b   1.000
_cell.length_c   1.000
_cell.angle_alpha   90.00
_cell.angle_beta   90.00
_cell.angle_gamma   90.00
#
_symmetry.space_group_name_H-M   'P 1'
#
loop_
_entity.id
_entity.type
_entity.pdbx_description
1 polymer ?
#
loop_
_entity_poly.entity_id
_entity_poly.type
_entity_poly.pdbx_seq_one_letter_code
_entity_poly.pdbx_strand_id
1 'polypeptide(L)'
;LHKPEEGVSPMCAYRVIEGGIFGQLCFRRTLFGYMCNKEDCRTRVALGSLVANLLINGSVLLQWTHKAGFELSCWWNGSYTQFECASAQLAAGCRDYMLSELHENIPYRICLRSLGRSGPDRTADKPDCVEFTLPSSGMQDIVIAMTAVGGAICVMLVIICLLVAYITENIMSPATQHTYSYRTHSRH
;
A
#
# COMPACT_ATOMS: atom_id res chain seq x y z
N LEU A 1 -30.35 18.72 1.11
CA LEU A 1 -28.88 18.89 1.02
C LEU A 1 -28.35 18.95 2.46
N HIS A 2 -27.88 17.83 3.01
CA HIS A 2 -27.42 17.76 4.40
C HIS A 2 -26.03 18.41 4.48
N LYS A 3 -25.93 19.52 5.21
CA LYS A 3 -24.66 20.17 5.56
C LYS A 3 -23.90 19.18 6.46
N PRO A 4 -22.65 18.80 6.18
CA PRO A 4 -21.87 18.10 7.19
C PRO A 4 -21.70 19.10 8.34
N GLU A 5 -22.26 18.78 9.50
CA GLU A 5 -21.87 19.48 10.72
C GLU A 5 -20.36 19.39 10.81
N GLU A 6 -19.71 20.55 10.83
CA GLU A 6 -18.34 20.75 11.32
C GLU A 6 -18.33 20.44 12.82
N GLY A 7 -18.63 19.17 13.16
CA GLY A 7 -18.45 18.64 14.49
C GLY A 7 -16.97 18.72 14.77
N VAL A 8 -16.57 19.61 15.67
CA VAL A 8 -15.22 19.78 16.19
C VAL A 8 -14.52 18.43 16.20
N SER A 9 -13.58 18.22 15.27
CA SER A 9 -12.80 16.98 15.24
C SER A 9 -12.23 16.78 16.65
N PRO A 10 -12.64 15.72 17.37
CA PRO A 10 -12.35 15.64 18.78
C PRO A 10 -10.83 15.56 18.94
N MET A 11 -10.29 16.44 19.77
CA MET A 11 -8.87 16.40 20.13
C MET A 11 -8.63 15.10 20.92
N CYS A 12 -7.74 14.27 20.40
CA CYS A 12 -7.23 13.08 21.06
C CYS A 12 -5.97 13.44 21.83
N ALA A 13 -6.03 13.26 23.15
CA ALA A 13 -4.86 13.31 24.01
C ALA A 13 -4.24 11.90 24.07
N TYR A 14 -2.94 11.80 23.77
CA TYR A 14 -2.22 10.53 23.82
C TYR A 14 -0.83 10.71 24.42
N ARG A 15 -0.26 9.62 24.91
CA ARG A 15 1.08 9.58 25.50
C ARG A 15 1.83 8.39 24.92
N VAL A 16 2.98 8.64 24.30
CA VAL A 16 3.87 7.57 23.84
C VAL A 16 4.65 7.04 25.03
N ILE A 17 4.77 5.72 25.15
CA ILE A 17 5.53 5.04 26.21
C ILE A 17 6.87 4.60 25.61
N GLU A 18 7.95 5.28 25.98
CA GLU A 18 9.32 4.88 25.63
C GLU A 18 10.10 4.60 26.91
N GLY A 19 10.65 3.39 27.05
CA GLY A 19 11.88 3.13 27.82
C GLY A 19 11.94 3.55 29.30
N GLY A 20 10.83 3.77 30.00
CA GLY A 20 10.80 3.86 31.47
C GLY A 20 10.55 5.22 32.11
N ILE A 21 10.31 6.29 31.34
CA ILE A 21 9.79 7.55 31.89
C ILE A 21 8.56 7.93 31.06
N PHE A 22 7.42 8.10 31.74
CA PHE A 22 6.16 8.50 31.12
C PHE A 22 6.38 9.62 30.09
N GLY A 23 6.21 9.30 28.80
CA GLY A 23 6.46 10.24 27.71
C GLY A 23 5.55 11.47 27.78
N GLN A 24 5.84 12.49 26.97
CA GLN A 24 5.06 13.74 26.95
C GLN A 24 3.61 13.48 26.51
N LEU A 25 2.67 14.23 27.09
CA LEU A 25 1.28 14.24 26.65
C LEU A 25 1.17 15.07 25.36
N CYS A 26 0.66 14.45 24.31
CA CYS A 26 0.47 15.04 22.99
C CYS A 26 -1.02 15.16 22.67
N PHE A 27 -1.37 16.13 21.83
CA PHE A 27 -2.75 16.36 21.38
C PHE A 27 -2.79 16.37 19.86
N ARG A 28 -3.72 15.61 19.29
CA ARG A 28 -3.90 15.49 17.84
C ARG A 28 -5.38 15.55 17.49
N ARG A 29 -5.72 16.15 16.35
CA ARG A 29 -7.06 16.05 15.77
C ARG A 29 -7.29 14.65 15.21
N THR A 30 -8.38 14.03 15.61
CA THR A 30 -8.76 12.70 15.13
C THR A 30 -9.40 12.77 13.77
N LEU A 31 -9.03 11.85 12.88
CA LEU A 31 -9.67 11.66 11.59
C LEU A 31 -10.82 10.66 11.75
N PHE A 32 -11.89 11.13 12.38
CA PHE A 32 -13.10 10.35 12.53
C PHE A 32 -13.75 10.11 11.17
N GLY A 33 -14.11 8.86 10.89
CA GLY A 33 -14.82 8.50 9.66
C GLY A 33 -13.96 8.54 8.38
N TYR A 34 -12.62 8.53 8.49
CA TYR A 34 -11.77 8.35 7.32
C TYR A 34 -12.19 7.08 6.56
N MET A 35 -12.37 7.23 5.25
CA MET A 35 -12.72 6.14 4.34
C MET A 35 -11.55 5.85 3.42
N CYS A 36 -11.12 4.59 3.43
CA CYS A 36 -10.04 4.09 2.61
C CYS A 36 -10.48 4.08 1.14
N ASN A 37 -10.11 5.10 0.37
CA ASN A 37 -10.33 5.12 -1.08
C ASN A 37 -9.15 4.45 -1.79
N LYS A 38 -9.41 3.91 -2.99
CA LYS A 38 -8.38 3.23 -3.82
C LYS A 38 -7.19 4.15 -4.17
N GLU A 39 -7.41 5.46 -4.21
CA GLU A 39 -6.36 6.45 -4.47
C GLU A 39 -5.49 6.71 -3.24
N ASP A 40 -6.06 6.60 -2.04
CA ASP A 40 -5.40 6.98 -0.79
C ASP A 40 -4.78 5.77 -0.04
N CYS A 41 -5.27 4.56 -0.31
CA CYS A 41 -4.85 3.36 0.40
C CYS A 41 -4.72 2.12 -0.49
N ARG A 42 -3.78 1.24 -0.12
CA ARG A 42 -3.50 -0.01 -0.86
C ARG A 42 -4.28 -1.19 -0.30
N THR A 43 -4.35 -1.29 1.02
CA THR A 43 -4.95 -2.44 1.72
C THR A 43 -5.67 -1.99 2.97
N ARG A 44 -6.86 -2.55 3.22
CA ARG A 44 -7.61 -2.38 4.46
C ARG A 44 -7.71 -3.71 5.18
N VAL A 45 -7.25 -3.77 6.42
CA VAL A 45 -7.34 -4.95 7.29
C VAL A 45 -8.26 -4.60 8.45
N ALA A 46 -9.17 -5.51 8.82
CA ALA A 46 -10.09 -5.28 9.91
C ALA A 46 -10.26 -6.55 10.75
N LEU A 47 -10.29 -6.38 12.08
CA LEU A 47 -10.65 -7.43 13.02
C LEU A 47 -11.55 -6.83 14.10
N GLY A 48 -12.79 -7.33 14.19
CA GLY A 48 -13.77 -6.83 15.14
C GLY A 48 -14.02 -5.33 14.94
N SER A 49 -13.66 -4.55 15.95
CA SER A 49 -13.84 -3.10 15.97
C SER A 49 -12.66 -2.29 15.43
N LEU A 50 -11.50 -2.93 15.28
CA LEU A 50 -10.23 -2.31 14.90
C LEU A 50 -9.99 -2.46 13.40
N VAL A 51 -9.68 -1.34 12.75
CA VAL A 51 -9.41 -1.25 11.32
C VAL A 51 -8.04 -0.62 11.11
N ALA A 52 -7.20 -1.25 10.29
CA ALA A 52 -5.93 -0.70 9.82
C ALA A 52 -6.04 -0.35 8.33
N ASN A 53 -5.86 0.92 8.01
CA ASN A 53 -5.80 1.42 6.63
C ASN A 53 -4.33 1.66 6.25
N LEU A 54 -3.82 0.88 5.30
CA LEU A 54 -2.45 1.00 4.80
C LEU A 54 -2.43 2.06 3.70
N LEU A 55 -1.91 3.24 4.02
CA LEU A 55 -1.85 4.39 3.12
C LEU A 55 -0.77 4.19 2.06
N ILE A 56 -0.97 4.82 0.90
CA ILE A 56 -0.01 4.75 -0.23
C ILE A 56 1.38 5.30 0.12
N ASN A 57 1.48 6.17 1.14
CA ASN A 57 2.74 6.76 1.61
C ASN A 57 3.49 5.87 2.62
N GLY A 58 3.03 4.63 2.85
CA GLY A 58 3.62 3.69 3.80
C GLY A 58 3.20 3.89 5.26
N SER A 59 2.39 4.91 5.56
CA SER A 59 1.83 5.11 6.91
C SER A 59 0.60 4.22 7.13
N VAL A 60 0.29 3.93 8.39
CA VAL A 60 -0.88 3.12 8.75
C VAL A 60 -1.79 3.91 9.67
N LEU A 61 -3.04 4.12 9.21
CA LEU A 61 -4.09 4.75 10.00
C LEU A 61 -4.96 3.68 10.66
N LEU A 62 -4.86 3.58 11.97
CA LEU A 62 -5.72 2.73 12.79
C LEU A 62 -6.97 3.49 13.19
N GLN A 63 -8.12 2.83 13.14
CA GLN A 63 -9.41 3.38 13.53
C GLN A 63 -10.23 2.35 14.32
N TRP A 64 -10.98 2.82 15.32
CA TRP A 64 -11.88 1.99 16.12
C TRP A 64 -13.11 2.77 16.58
N THR A 65 -14.16 2.05 16.96
CA THR A 65 -15.47 2.65 17.27
C THR A 65 -15.74 2.80 18.77
N HIS A 66 -15.12 1.99 19.64
CA HIS A 66 -15.45 1.92 21.07
C HIS A 66 -14.95 3.12 21.88
N LYS A 67 -15.82 3.75 22.69
CA LYS A 67 -15.47 4.88 23.56
C LYS A 67 -14.85 4.43 24.89
N ALA A 68 -13.55 4.16 24.89
CA ALA A 68 -12.77 3.87 26.09
C ALA A 68 -11.39 4.52 26.00
N GLY A 69 -10.68 4.65 27.12
CA GLY A 69 -9.24 4.84 27.05
C GLY A 69 -8.60 3.56 26.51
N PHE A 70 -7.52 3.68 25.74
CA PHE A 70 -6.87 2.52 25.13
C PHE A 70 -5.37 2.54 25.37
N GLU A 71 -4.80 1.35 25.39
CA GLU A 71 -3.36 1.14 25.29
C GLU A 71 -3.09 0.41 23.98
N LEU A 72 -2.31 1.08 23.13
CA LEU A 72 -1.87 0.56 21.86
C LEU A 72 -0.46 -0.01 22.04
N SER A 73 -0.26 -1.22 21.53
CA SER A 73 1.05 -1.85 21.47
C SER A 73 1.29 -2.37 20.04
N CYS A 74 2.45 -2.02 19.49
CA CYS A 74 2.88 -2.38 18.15
C CYS A 74 4.13 -3.24 18.25
N TRP A 75 4.10 -4.38 17.59
CA TRP A 75 5.21 -5.33 17.56
C TRP A 75 5.51 -5.73 16.13
N TRP A 76 6.78 -5.99 15.87
CA TRP A 76 7.22 -6.69 14.67
C TRP A 76 8.29 -7.69 15.03
N ASN A 77 8.34 -8.77 14.26
CA ASN A 77 9.30 -9.84 14.46
C ASN A 77 10.43 -9.68 13.46
N GLY A 78 11.64 -9.46 13.97
CA GLY A 78 12.87 -9.67 13.21
C GLY A 78 13.22 -11.15 13.14
N SER A 79 14.30 -11.48 12.43
CA SER A 79 14.71 -12.88 12.21
C SER A 79 15.03 -13.65 13.51
N TYR A 80 15.50 -12.96 14.55
CA TYR A 80 15.96 -13.59 15.80
C TYR A 80 15.38 -12.95 17.07
N THR A 81 14.71 -11.81 16.95
CA THR A 81 14.23 -11.02 18.08
C THR A 81 12.93 -10.31 17.71
N GLN A 82 12.07 -10.09 18.71
CA GLN A 82 10.88 -9.27 18.59
C GLN A 82 11.20 -7.85 19.04
N PHE A 83 10.70 -6.86 18.30
CA PHE A 83 10.89 -5.45 18.60
C PHE A 83 9.54 -4.77 18.78
N GLU A 84 9.46 -3.89 19.78
CA GLU A 84 8.33 -2.99 19.96
C GLU A 84 8.51 -1.79 19.02
N CYS A 85 7.57 -1.56 18.11
CA CYS A 85 7.62 -0.40 17.20
C CYS A 85 7.04 0.85 17.84
N ALA A 86 5.98 0.71 18.63
CA ALA A 86 5.32 1.84 19.27
C ALA A 86 4.45 1.34 20.42
N SER A 87 4.39 2.15 21.46
CA SER A 87 3.52 1.94 22.62
C SER A 87 2.88 3.26 22.98
N ALA A 88 1.55 3.32 23.09
CA ALA A 88 0.86 4.58 23.36
C ALA A 88 -0.39 4.39 24.21
N GLN A 89 -0.60 5.27 25.18
CA GLN A 89 -1.85 5.41 25.92
C GLN A 89 -2.69 6.51 25.30
N LEU A 90 -3.93 6.19 25.02
CA LEU A 90 -4.89 7.03 24.29
C LEU A 90 -6.06 7.34 25.23
N ALA A 91 -6.44 8.62 25.32
CA ALA A 91 -7.59 9.04 26.10
C ALA A 91 -8.91 8.54 25.49
N ALA A 92 -10.00 8.59 26.28
CA ALA A 92 -11.31 8.05 25.89
C ALA A 92 -11.95 8.67 24.63
N GLY A 93 -11.51 9.87 24.27
CA GLY A 93 -11.94 10.59 23.07
C GLY A 93 -11.24 10.13 21.78
N CYS A 94 -10.12 9.41 21.90
CA CYS A 94 -9.35 8.94 20.74
C CYS A 94 -10.12 7.86 19.97
N ARG A 95 -10.17 8.03 18.64
CA ARG A 95 -10.85 7.12 17.69
C ARG A 95 -9.89 6.56 16.66
N ASP A 96 -8.70 7.14 16.56
CA ASP A 96 -7.72 6.80 15.57
C ASP A 96 -6.29 7.04 16.08
N TYR A 97 -5.34 6.35 15.46
CA TYR A 97 -3.91 6.55 15.70
C TYR A 97 -3.15 6.34 14.39
N MET A 98 -2.19 7.21 14.11
CA MET A 98 -1.36 7.12 12.92
C MET A 98 0.01 6.61 13.31
N LEU A 99 0.48 5.55 12.65
CA LEU A 99 1.88 5.15 12.69
C LEU A 99 2.57 5.57 11.40
N SER A 100 3.64 6.34 11.56
CA SER A 100 4.60 6.69 10.51
C SER A 100 5.79 5.74 10.54
N GLU A 101 6.52 5.64 9.43
CA GLU A 101 7.85 4.99 9.38
C GLU A 101 7.88 3.47 9.62
N LEU A 102 6.87 2.75 9.14
CA LEU A 102 6.93 1.28 9.14
C LEU A 102 7.74 0.75 7.94
N HIS A 103 8.37 -0.40 8.15
CA HIS A 103 9.14 -1.08 7.12
C HIS A 103 8.26 -1.90 6.18
N GLU A 104 8.63 -1.89 4.90
CA GLU A 104 7.98 -2.72 3.88
C GLU A 104 8.31 -4.21 4.06
N ASN A 105 7.37 -5.09 3.68
CA ASN A 105 7.55 -6.54 3.71
C ASN A 105 7.86 -7.15 5.10
N ILE A 106 7.64 -6.42 6.19
CA ILE A 106 7.74 -6.95 7.56
C ILE A 106 6.31 -7.16 8.12
N PRO A 107 6.02 -8.31 8.75
CA PRO A 107 4.74 -8.53 9.42
C PRO A 107 4.70 -7.75 10.74
N TYR A 108 3.78 -6.80 10.80
CA TYR A 108 3.46 -6.03 11.99
C TYR A 108 2.22 -6.62 12.66
N ARG A 109 2.23 -6.62 13.99
CA ARG A 109 1.09 -6.95 14.83
C ARG A 109 0.81 -5.79 15.75
N ILE A 110 -0.39 -5.21 15.63
CA ILE A 110 -0.83 -4.11 16.47
C ILE A 110 -2.03 -4.55 17.28
N CYS A 111 -1.96 -4.34 18.58
CA CYS A 111 -2.98 -4.72 19.54
C CYS A 111 -3.50 -3.48 20.27
N LEU A 112 -4.83 -3.36 20.34
CA LEU A 112 -5.54 -2.34 21.08
C LEU A 112 -6.18 -2.97 22.32
N ARG A 113 -5.77 -2.53 23.50
CA ARG A 113 -6.34 -2.96 24.80
C ARG A 113 -7.17 -1.83 25.38
N SER A 114 -8.41 -2.13 25.77
CA SER A 114 -9.25 -1.17 26.50
C SER A 114 -8.71 -0.96 27.92
N LEU A 115 -8.71 0.28 28.39
CA LEU A 115 -8.39 0.67 29.76
C LEU A 115 -9.67 0.97 30.57
N GLY A 116 -10.83 0.51 30.08
CA GLY A 116 -12.13 0.69 30.71
C GLY A 116 -12.18 0.08 32.11
N ARG A 117 -12.86 0.78 33.03
CA ARG A 117 -12.95 0.43 34.46
C ARG A 117 -13.38 -1.03 34.59
N SER A 118 -12.53 -1.82 35.24
CA SER A 118 -12.72 -3.22 35.63
C SER A 118 -14.11 -3.46 36.24
N GLY A 119 -15.06 -3.84 35.40
CA GLY A 119 -16.32 -4.45 35.81
C GLY A 119 -16.09 -5.93 36.16
N PRO A 120 -16.96 -6.54 36.98
CA PRO A 120 -16.76 -7.89 37.51
C PRO A 120 -16.86 -9.01 36.45
N ASP A 121 -17.17 -8.69 35.20
CA ASP A 121 -17.34 -9.68 34.13
C ASP A 121 -15.99 -10.00 33.48
N ARG A 122 -15.22 -10.86 34.17
CA ARG A 122 -13.84 -11.24 33.86
C ARG A 122 -13.73 -12.30 32.77
N THR A 123 -14.34 -12.08 31.60
CA THR A 123 -13.69 -12.57 30.38
C THR A 123 -12.52 -11.64 30.13
N ALA A 124 -11.30 -12.14 30.35
CA ALA A 124 -10.06 -11.40 30.17
C ALA A 124 -10.16 -10.48 28.95
N ASP A 125 -10.01 -9.17 29.17
CA ASP A 125 -10.12 -8.10 28.18
C ASP A 125 -9.12 -8.39 27.04
N LYS A 126 -9.56 -9.18 26.07
CA LYS A 126 -8.70 -9.72 25.02
C LYS A 126 -8.40 -8.56 24.08
N PRO A 127 -7.12 -8.21 23.87
CA PRO A 127 -6.80 -7.11 22.99
C PRO A 127 -7.24 -7.42 21.57
N ASP A 128 -7.85 -6.43 20.91
CA ASP A 128 -8.16 -6.48 19.49
C ASP A 128 -6.85 -6.31 18.72
N CYS A 129 -6.35 -7.38 18.10
CA CYS A 129 -5.08 -7.36 17.39
C CYS A 129 -5.28 -7.51 15.88
N VAL A 130 -4.64 -6.64 15.10
CA VAL A 130 -4.58 -6.75 13.64
C VAL A 130 -3.15 -7.05 13.22
N GLU A 131 -3.02 -8.00 12.29
CA GLU A 131 -1.74 -8.37 11.68
C GLU A 131 -1.77 -7.96 10.21
N PHE A 132 -0.71 -7.31 9.75
CA PHE A 132 -0.60 -6.86 8.38
C PHE A 132 0.86 -6.75 7.94
N THR A 133 1.06 -6.71 6.63
CA THR A 133 2.37 -6.49 6.02
C THR A 133 2.25 -5.37 5.01
N LEU A 134 3.18 -4.42 5.05
CA LEU A 134 3.17 -3.32 4.09
C LEU A 134 3.64 -3.80 2.71
N PRO A 135 2.87 -3.49 1.65
CA PRO A 135 3.29 -3.82 0.29
C PRO A 135 4.50 -2.98 -0.09
N SER A 136 5.44 -3.58 -0.82
CA SER A 136 6.61 -2.86 -1.30
C SER A 136 6.20 -1.69 -2.22
N SER A 137 6.63 -0.47 -1.91
CA SER A 137 6.29 0.74 -2.66
C SER A 137 7.42 1.19 -3.57
N GLY A 138 8.68 0.96 -3.19
CA GLY A 138 9.83 1.49 -3.94
C GLY A 138 10.32 0.66 -5.12
N MET A 139 10.22 -0.67 -5.08
CA MET A 139 10.86 -1.53 -6.08
C MET A 139 9.99 -1.84 -7.31
N GLN A 140 8.67 -1.90 -7.17
CA GLN A 140 7.81 -2.29 -8.28
C GLN A 140 7.66 -1.15 -9.31
N ASP A 141 7.43 0.08 -8.89
CA ASP A 141 7.18 1.18 -9.83
C ASP A 141 8.43 1.50 -10.68
N ILE A 142 9.64 1.37 -10.10
CA ILE A 142 10.91 1.53 -10.83
C ILE A 142 11.12 0.39 -11.82
N VAL A 143 10.91 -0.87 -11.40
CA VAL A 143 11.09 -2.04 -12.27
C VAL A 143 10.02 -2.08 -13.37
N ILE A 144 8.77 -1.71 -13.08
CA ILE A 144 7.69 -1.58 -14.07
C ILE A 144 8.03 -0.50 -15.08
N ALA A 145 8.56 0.65 -14.65
CA ALA A 145 9.02 1.69 -15.57
C ALA A 145 10.21 1.21 -16.44
N MET A 146 11.22 0.55 -15.86
CA MET A 146 12.39 0.04 -16.59
C MET A 146 12.03 -1.07 -17.59
N THR A 147 11.17 -2.00 -17.20
CA THR A 147 10.68 -3.09 -18.08
C THR A 147 9.77 -2.56 -19.18
N ALA A 148 8.91 -1.58 -18.90
CA ALA A 148 8.09 -0.91 -19.92
C ALA A 148 8.96 -0.16 -20.94
N VAL A 149 9.97 0.59 -20.48
CA VAL A 149 10.90 1.31 -21.36
C VAL A 149 11.74 0.32 -22.19
N GLY A 150 12.30 -0.71 -21.57
CA GLY A 150 13.07 -1.75 -22.27
C GLY A 150 12.22 -2.51 -23.29
N GLY A 151 10.99 -2.88 -22.94
CA GLY A 151 10.03 -3.54 -23.84
C GLY A 151 9.67 -2.68 -25.04
N ALA A 152 9.39 -1.39 -24.82
CA ALA A 152 9.11 -0.45 -25.89
C ALA A 152 10.30 -0.29 -26.86
N ILE A 153 11.53 -0.20 -26.34
CA ILE A 153 12.74 -0.12 -27.16
C ILE A 153 12.89 -1.38 -28.02
N CYS A 154 12.75 -2.57 -27.43
CA CYS A 154 12.83 -3.83 -28.17
C CYS A 154 11.80 -3.92 -29.30
N VAL A 155 10.54 -3.56 -29.03
CA VAL A 155 9.47 -3.57 -30.04
C VAL A 155 9.78 -2.57 -31.15
N MET A 156 10.22 -1.36 -30.81
CA MET A 156 10.58 -0.34 -31.80
C MET A 156 11.74 -0.80 -32.69
N LEU A 157 12.78 -1.43 -32.15
CA LEU A 157 13.90 -1.95 -32.93
C LEU A 157 13.47 -3.07 -33.89
N VAL A 158 12.58 -3.97 -33.46
CA VAL A 158 12.04 -5.02 -34.33
C VAL A 158 11.28 -4.41 -35.50
N ILE A 159 10.41 -3.42 -35.24
CA ILE A 159 9.66 -2.72 -36.29
C ILE A 159 10.61 -2.03 -37.28
N ILE A 160 11.67 -1.37 -36.80
CA ILE A 160 12.68 -0.72 -37.66
C ILE A 160 13.40 -1.76 -38.52
N CYS A 161 13.86 -2.88 -37.95
CA CYS A 161 14.52 -3.95 -38.70
C CYS A 161 13.63 -4.53 -39.80
N LEU A 162 12.34 -4.77 -39.50
CA LEU A 162 11.37 -5.25 -40.47
C LEU A 162 11.10 -4.21 -41.57
N LEU A 163 11.00 -2.93 -41.22
CA LEU A 163 10.86 -1.84 -42.19
C LEU A 163 12.06 -1.77 -43.15
N VAL A 164 13.28 -1.86 -42.63
CA VAL A 164 14.50 -1.86 -43.46
C VAL A 164 14.49 -3.05 -44.41
N ALA A 165 14.22 -4.26 -43.92
CA ALA A 165 14.12 -5.46 -44.75
C ALA A 165 13.06 -5.30 -45.86
N TYR A 166 11.86 -4.84 -45.48
CA TYR A 166 10.77 -4.57 -46.42
C TYR A 166 11.17 -3.56 -47.50
N ILE A 167 11.82 -2.46 -47.12
CA ILE A 167 12.30 -1.45 -48.08
C ILE A 167 13.37 -2.04 -48.99
N THR A 168 14.33 -2.81 -48.46
CA THR A 168 15.37 -3.43 -49.30
C THR A 168 14.79 -4.44 -50.30
N GLU A 169 13.75 -5.17 -49.91
CA GLU A 169 13.07 -6.13 -50.79
C GLU A 169 12.14 -5.46 -51.82
N ASN A 170 11.44 -4.39 -51.45
CA ASN A 170 10.42 -3.77 -52.30
C ASN A 170 10.91 -2.54 -53.10
N ILE A 171 11.98 -1.87 -52.67
CA ILE A 171 12.57 -0.70 -53.37
C ILE A 171 13.89 -1.06 -54.06
N MET A 172 14.75 -1.91 -53.45
CA MET A 172 16.08 -2.23 -53.99
C MET A 172 16.11 -3.45 -54.94
N SER A 173 15.02 -4.23 -55.00
CA SER A 173 14.76 -5.18 -56.09
C SER A 173 13.43 -4.83 -56.73
N PRO A 174 13.39 -4.11 -57.87
CA PRO A 174 12.18 -4.13 -58.68
C PRO A 174 11.98 -5.59 -59.05
N ALA A 175 10.85 -6.14 -58.62
CA ALA A 175 10.45 -7.50 -58.93
C ALA A 175 10.71 -7.77 -60.42
N THR A 176 11.65 -8.66 -60.72
CA THR A 176 11.78 -9.34 -62.01
C THR A 176 10.61 -10.32 -62.15
N GLN A 177 9.39 -9.81 -62.03
CA GLN A 177 8.17 -10.46 -62.49
C GLN A 177 7.99 -10.03 -63.94
N HIS A 178 8.39 -10.90 -64.87
CA HIS A 178 7.88 -11.09 -66.25
C HIS A 178 9.01 -11.52 -67.18
N THR A 179 9.49 -12.77 -67.12
CA THR A 179 9.82 -13.56 -68.32
C THR A 179 9.86 -15.06 -67.94
N TYR A 180 8.72 -15.63 -67.57
CA TYR A 180 8.48 -17.07 -67.77
C TYR A 180 7.31 -17.19 -68.75
N SER A 181 7.58 -16.90 -70.02
CA SER A 181 6.66 -17.21 -71.11
C SER A 181 7.26 -18.33 -71.96
N TYR A 182 6.80 -19.55 -71.69
CA TYR A 182 6.81 -20.67 -72.61
C TYR A 182 6.51 -20.20 -74.05
N ARG A 183 7.38 -20.49 -75.02
CA ARG A 183 6.92 -20.85 -76.35
C ARG A 183 7.96 -21.64 -77.14
N THR A 184 7.58 -22.87 -77.37
CA THR A 184 8.04 -23.86 -78.35
C THR A 184 7.91 -23.38 -79.80
N HIS A 185 8.59 -24.13 -80.71
CA HIS A 185 8.55 -24.11 -82.19
C HIS A 185 9.37 -23.00 -82.88
N SER A 186 10.14 -23.23 -83.95
CA SER A 186 10.01 -24.23 -85.03
C SER A 186 11.33 -24.39 -85.79
N ARG A 187 11.58 -25.60 -86.31
CA ARG A 187 12.53 -25.90 -87.39
C ARG A 187 12.32 -25.00 -88.61
N HIS A 188 13.40 -24.64 -89.30
CA HIS A 188 13.59 -24.94 -90.71
C HIS A 188 15.05 -24.83 -91.13
#